data_AF-A0A7C5ULB8-F1
#
_entry.id   AF-A0A7C5ULB8-F1
#
_cell.length_a   1.000
_cell.length_b   1.000
_cell.length_c   1.000
_cell.angle_alpha   90.00
_cell.angle_beta   90.00
_cell.angle_gamma   90.00
#
_symmetry.space_group_name_H-M   'P 1'
#
loop_
_entity.id
_entity.type
_entity.pdbx_description
1 polymer ?
#
loop_
_entity_poly.entity_id
_entity_poly.type
_entity_poly.pdbx_seq_one_letter_code
_entity_poly.pdbx_strand_id
1 'polypeptide(L)'
;TTSFWQGVDVMGPALSLVVIDRLPFDSPADPLVKARINTISLQGGNAFLDYQVPSAVIMLRQGLGRLIRSKKDKGVISVLDKRILKKSYGKIFLKSLPDIKMVKHLKEVENFFKTLENE
;
A
#
# COMPACT_ATOMS: atom_id res chain seq x y z
N THR A 1 7.71 -10.15 -8.80
CA THR A 1 7.33 -8.76 -9.16
C THR A 1 7.74 -7.79 -8.06
N THR A 2 9.00 -7.80 -7.65
CA THR A 2 9.58 -6.86 -6.68
C THR A 2 10.09 -5.56 -7.32
N SER A 3 10.24 -5.53 -8.66
CA SER A 3 10.84 -4.38 -9.37
C SER A 3 10.02 -3.08 -9.30
N PHE A 4 8.70 -3.15 -9.06
CA PHE A 4 7.86 -1.95 -8.92
C PHE A 4 8.17 -1.16 -7.63
N TRP A 5 8.63 -1.85 -6.57
CA TRP A 5 8.97 -1.24 -5.28
C TRP A 5 10.43 -0.77 -5.21
N GLN A 6 11.28 -1.18 -6.17
CA GLN A 6 12.70 -0.85 -6.19
C GLN A 6 13.06 0.30 -7.14
N GLY A 7 12.39 0.49 -8.28
CA GLY A 7 13.02 1.23 -9.40
C GLY A 7 12.30 2.44 -10.02
N VAL A 8 11.07 2.79 -9.63
CA VAL A 8 10.38 3.92 -10.29
C VAL A 8 10.57 5.20 -9.48
N ASP A 9 11.44 6.07 -9.97
CA ASP A 9 11.65 7.44 -9.50
C ASP A 9 11.07 8.41 -10.54
N VAL A 10 9.84 8.86 -10.33
CA VAL A 10 9.25 9.93 -11.14
C VAL A 10 9.20 11.18 -10.27
N MET A 11 10.02 12.17 -10.62
CA MET A 11 10.02 13.47 -9.97
C MET A 11 8.96 14.40 -10.57
N GLY A 12 8.36 15.23 -9.73
CA GLY A 12 7.49 16.35 -10.13
C GLY A 12 5.99 16.03 -10.09
N PRO A 13 5.13 16.94 -10.61
CA PRO A 13 3.67 16.76 -10.68
C PRO A 13 3.22 15.53 -11.50
N ALA A 14 4.17 14.84 -12.13
CA ALA A 14 3.97 13.65 -12.95
C ALA A 14 3.60 12.39 -12.16
N LEU A 15 3.86 12.31 -10.84
CA LEU A 15 3.40 11.18 -10.03
C LEU A 15 2.14 11.56 -9.25
N SER A 16 1.03 11.64 -9.97
CA SER A 16 -0.26 12.08 -9.42
C SER A 16 -1.23 10.90 -9.15
N LEU A 17 -0.88 9.68 -9.58
CA LEU A 17 -1.64 8.45 -9.36
C LEU A 17 -0.73 7.25 -9.10
N VAL A 18 -0.97 6.53 -8.01
CA VAL A 18 -0.42 5.18 -7.77
C VAL A 18 -1.54 4.17 -7.75
N VAL A 19 -1.37 3.11 -8.53
CA VAL A 19 -2.29 1.98 -8.56
C VAL A 19 -1.63 0.78 -7.91
N ILE A 20 -2.27 0.25 -6.87
CA ILE A 20 -1.89 -0.97 -6.17
C ILE A 20 -2.90 -2.03 -6.57
N ASP A 21 -2.49 -2.94 -7.44
CA ASP A 21 -3.34 -4.02 -7.93
C ASP A 21 -3.63 -5.05 -6.82
N ARG A 22 -2.64 -5.32 -5.95
CA ARG A 22 -2.71 -6.30 -4.86
C ARG A 22 -1.93 -5.82 -3.64
N LEU A 23 -2.42 -6.20 -2.45
CA LEU A 23 -1.68 -5.96 -1.22
C LEU A 23 -0.32 -6.66 -1.24
N PRO A 24 0.77 -5.97 -0.83
CA PRO A 24 2.15 -6.41 -1.00
C PRO A 24 2.56 -7.46 0.05
N PHE A 25 1.91 -8.62 0.04
CA PHE A 25 2.31 -9.73 0.90
C PHE A 25 3.52 -10.46 0.32
N ASP A 26 4.46 -10.79 1.21
CA ASP A 26 5.60 -11.63 0.88
C ASP A 26 5.15 -13.03 0.44
N SER A 27 5.90 -13.61 -0.51
CA SER A 27 5.60 -14.95 -1.01
C SER A 27 5.97 -16.00 0.05
N PRO A 28 5.04 -16.88 0.46
CA PRO A 28 5.36 -17.99 1.36
C PRO A 28 6.34 -19.02 0.78
N ALA A 29 6.59 -18.96 -0.53
CA ALA A 29 7.59 -19.81 -1.20
C ALA A 29 9.02 -19.29 -1.00
N ASP A 30 9.19 -18.04 -0.57
CA ASP A 30 10.51 -17.52 -0.21
C ASP A 30 11.04 -18.26 1.03
N PRO A 31 12.27 -18.83 0.99
CA PRO A 31 12.80 -19.63 2.09
C PRO A 31 12.88 -18.89 3.43
N LEU A 32 13.20 -17.60 3.40
CA LEU A 32 13.33 -16.79 4.61
C LEU A 32 11.96 -16.47 5.21
N VAL A 33 10.99 -16.12 4.36
CA VAL A 33 9.59 -15.89 4.74
C VAL A 33 9.00 -17.17 5.33
N LYS A 34 9.23 -18.31 4.68
CA LYS A 34 8.79 -19.63 5.15
C LYS A 34 9.39 -19.99 6.51
N ALA A 35 10.69 -19.77 6.69
CA ALA A 35 11.36 -20.02 7.97
C ALA A 35 10.74 -19.16 9.10
N ARG A 36 10.50 -17.87 8.85
CA ARG A 36 9.86 -16.97 9.83
C ARG A 36 8.45 -17.41 10.18
N ILE A 37 7.65 -17.77 9.18
CA ILE A 37 6.29 -18.29 9.38
C ILE A 37 6.32 -19.53 10.27
N ASN A 38 7.17 -20.50 9.94
CA ASN A 38 7.29 -21.75 10.69
C ASN A 38 7.71 -21.51 12.14
N THR A 39 8.68 -20.63 12.40
CA THR A 39 9.14 -20.32 13.76
C THR A 39 8.01 -19.76 14.63
N ILE A 40 7.25 -18.79 14.11
CA ILE A 40 6.13 -18.19 14.85
C ILE A 40 5.02 -19.22 15.11
N SER A 41 4.69 -20.03 14.09
CA SER A 41 3.68 -21.07 14.22
C SER A 41 4.06 -22.17 15.22
N LEU A 42 5.34 -22.57 15.26
CA LEU A 42 5.84 -23.54 16.25
C LEU A 42 5.76 -23.03 17.69
N GLN A 43 5.81 -21.71 17.88
CA GLN A 43 5.61 -21.06 19.18
C GLN A 43 4.13 -20.86 19.53
N GLY A 44 3.20 -21.34 18.69
CA GLY A 44 1.76 -21.17 18.88
C GLY A 44 1.20 -19.81 18.46
N GLY A 45 2.00 -18.99 17.77
CA GLY A 45 1.60 -17.66 17.29
C GLY A 45 0.88 -17.66 15.94
N ASN A 46 0.35 -16.50 15.55
CA ASN A 46 -0.31 -16.31 14.26
C ASN A 46 0.62 -15.58 13.29
N ALA A 47 1.45 -16.33 12.57
CA ALA A 47 2.41 -15.77 11.61
C ALA A 47 1.79 -14.81 10.57
N PHE A 48 0.52 -15.00 10.21
CA PHE A 48 -0.16 -14.10 9.29
C PHE A 48 -0.37 -12.71 9.91
N LEU A 49 -0.90 -12.64 11.13
CA LEU A 49 -1.16 -11.37 11.82
C LEU A 49 0.11 -10.77 12.45
N ASP A 50 1.01 -11.62 12.95
CA ASP A 50 2.16 -11.21 13.74
C ASP A 50 3.37 -10.85 12.86
N TYR A 51 3.42 -11.34 11.62
CA TYR A 51 4.52 -11.10 10.71
C TYR A 51 4.07 -10.63 9.32
N GLN A 52 3.25 -11.40 8.61
CA GLN A 52 2.94 -11.10 7.21
C GLN A 52 2.17 -9.78 7.03
N VAL A 53 1.17 -9.51 7.87
CA VAL A 53 0.41 -8.25 7.83
C VAL A 53 1.32 -7.04 8.14
N PRO A 54 2.11 -7.03 9.24
CA PRO A 54 3.07 -5.97 9.51
C PRO A 54 4.09 -5.76 8.37
N SER A 55 4.65 -6.84 7.82
CA SER A 55 5.63 -6.76 6.71
C SER A 55 5.01 -6.06 5.49
N ALA A 56 3.81 -6.49 5.09
CA ALA A 56 3.08 -5.89 3.97
C ALA A 56 2.71 -4.42 4.23
N VAL A 57 2.37 -4.05 5.46
CA VAL A 57 2.10 -2.66 5.84
C VAL A 57 3.35 -1.80 5.70
N ILE A 58 4.52 -2.27 6.13
CA ILE A 58 5.79 -1.56 5.98
C ILE A 58 6.10 -1.36 4.50
N MET A 59 5.97 -2.40 3.67
CA MET A 59 6.21 -2.31 2.24
C MET A 59 5.25 -1.33 1.55
N LEU A 60 3.97 -1.35 1.91
CA LEU A 60 2.99 -0.37 1.43
C LEU A 60 3.41 1.07 1.77
N ARG A 61 3.76 1.34 3.03
CA ARG A 61 4.18 2.67 3.46
C ARG A 61 5.43 3.16 2.73
N GLN A 62 6.38 2.27 2.46
CA GLN A 62 7.58 2.61 1.69
C GLN A 62 7.25 3.00 0.25
N GLY A 63 6.33 2.29 -0.43
CA GLY A 63 5.90 2.70 -1.77
C GLY A 63 5.10 4.00 -1.77
N LEU A 64 4.32 4.28 -0.72
CA LEU A 64 3.62 5.56 -0.59
C LEU A 64 4.55 6.75 -0.33
N GLY A 65 5.63 6.54 0.44
CA GLY A 65 6.67 7.56 0.62
C GLY A 65 7.39 7.92 -0.68
N ARG A 66 7.32 7.07 -1.71
CA ARG A 66 7.78 7.43 -3.06
C ARG A 66 6.81 8.35 -3.79
N LEU A 67 5.52 8.32 -3.46
CA LEU A 67 4.47 9.15 -4.06
C LEU A 67 4.35 10.53 -3.41
N ILE A 68 4.36 10.57 -2.07
CA ILE A 68 4.23 11.82 -1.31
C ILE A 68 5.60 12.11 -0.70
N ARG A 69 6.41 12.88 -1.43
CA ARG A 69 7.79 13.23 -1.04
C ARG A 69 7.87 14.58 -0.35
N SER A 70 6.91 15.45 -0.62
CA SER A 70 6.76 16.76 0.00
C SER A 70 5.34 16.99 0.49
N LYS A 71 5.16 17.90 1.46
CA LYS A 71 3.82 18.33 1.92
C LYS A 71 2.98 19.00 0.83
N LYS A 72 3.60 19.40 -0.29
CA LYS A 72 2.93 20.03 -1.42
C LYS A 72 2.48 19.03 -2.47
N ASP A 73 2.92 17.77 -2.38
CA ASP A 73 2.58 16.75 -3.36
C ASP A 73 1.11 16.34 -3.16
N LYS A 74 0.34 16.40 -4.24
CA LYS A 74 -1.07 16.01 -4.28
C LYS A 74 -1.21 14.85 -5.26
N GLY A 75 -1.91 13.80 -4.86
CA GLY A 75 -2.12 12.64 -5.71
C GLY A 75 -3.18 11.68 -5.19
N VAL A 76 -3.42 10.63 -5.98
CA VAL A 76 -4.43 9.61 -5.72
C VAL A 76 -3.76 8.25 -5.54
N ILE A 77 -4.22 7.50 -4.55
CA ILE A 77 -3.83 6.09 -4.35
C ILE A 77 -5.06 5.23 -4.65
N SER A 78 -4.97 4.40 -5.68
CA SER A 78 -6.01 3.45 -6.05
C SER A 78 -5.61 2.05 -5.63
N VAL A 79 -6.32 1.49 -4.64
CA VAL A 79 -6.12 0.11 -4.18
C VAL A 79 -7.21 -0.77 -4.79
N LEU A 80 -6.84 -1.63 -5.74
CA LEU A 80 -7.79 -2.51 -6.45
C LEU A 80 -8.03 -3.84 -5.70
N ASP A 81 -7.35 -4.02 -4.58
CA ASP A 81 -7.48 -5.19 -3.73
C ASP A 81 -8.65 -5.06 -2.75
N LYS A 82 -9.78 -5.69 -3.08
CA LYS A 82 -10.99 -5.69 -2.23
C LYS A 82 -10.75 -6.21 -0.81
N ARG A 83 -9.65 -6.95 -0.56
CA ARG A 83 -9.33 -7.46 0.78
C ARG A 83 -9.09 -6.34 1.80
N ILE A 84 -8.60 -5.18 1.36
CA ILE A 84 -8.37 -4.02 2.25
C ILE A 84 -9.67 -3.53 2.92
N LEU A 85 -10.82 -3.72 2.27
CA LEU A 85 -12.13 -3.36 2.81
C LEU A 85 -12.86 -4.56 3.44
N LYS A 86 -12.69 -5.76 2.86
CA LYS A 86 -13.48 -6.94 3.25
C LYS A 86 -12.88 -7.75 4.41
N LYS A 87 -11.57 -7.72 4.61
CA LYS A 87 -10.90 -8.54 5.64
C LYS A 87 -10.64 -7.71 6.90
N SER A 88 -10.70 -8.36 8.06
CA SER A 88 -10.49 -7.71 9.37
C SER A 88 -9.14 -7.01 9.46
N TYR A 89 -8.08 -7.62 8.92
CA TYR A 89 -6.74 -7.04 8.86
C TYR A 89 -6.63 -5.81 7.96
N GLY A 90 -7.59 -5.60 7.05
CA GLY A 90 -7.60 -4.44 6.15
C GLY A 90 -7.64 -3.11 6.90
N LYS A 91 -8.27 -3.09 8.09
CA LYS A 91 -8.25 -1.94 9.00
C LYS A 91 -6.83 -1.55 9.44
N ILE A 92 -5.91 -2.51 9.55
CA ILE A 92 -4.51 -2.26 9.92
C ILE A 92 -3.80 -1.51 8.79
N PHE A 93 -4.04 -1.91 7.55
CA PHE A 93 -3.53 -1.19 6.38
C PHE A 93 -4.08 0.23 6.33
N LEU A 94 -5.40 0.43 6.43
CA LEU A 94 -6.02 1.76 6.37
C LEU A 94 -5.50 2.70 7.47
N LYS A 95 -5.32 2.19 8.70
CA LYS A 95 -4.75 2.96 9.82
C LYS A 95 -3.28 3.33 9.63
N SER A 96 -2.55 2.60 8.78
CA SER A 96 -1.14 2.87 8.50
C SER A 96 -0.92 3.95 7.44
N LEU A 97 -1.97 4.31 6.71
CA LEU A 97 -1.97 5.37 5.72
C LEU A 97 -2.01 6.73 6.43
N PRO A 98 -1.47 7.80 5.81
CA PRO A 98 -1.71 9.15 6.28
C PRO A 98 -3.22 9.46 6.27
N ASP A 99 -3.63 10.53 6.95
CA ASP A 99 -5.02 10.97 6.90
C ASP A 99 -5.39 11.35 5.46
N ILE A 100 -6.19 10.48 4.81
CA ILE A 100 -6.56 10.58 3.41
C ILE A 100 -8.06 10.48 3.27
N LYS A 101 -8.62 11.31 2.39
CA LYS A 101 -10.02 11.21 2.00
C LYS A 101 -10.22 9.94 1.16
N MET A 102 -11.01 9.01 1.68
CA MET A 102 -11.46 7.85 0.91
C MET A 102 -12.60 8.24 -0.03
N VAL A 103 -12.45 7.92 -1.31
CA VAL A 103 -13.47 8.13 -2.34
C VAL A 103 -13.92 6.78 -2.89
N LYS A 104 -15.19 6.68 -3.30
CA LYS A 104 -15.76 5.43 -3.86
C LYS A 104 -16.14 5.58 -5.33
N HIS A 105 -16.29 6.80 -5.80
CA HIS A 105 -16.72 7.09 -7.16
C HIS A 105 -15.60 7.70 -7.98
N LEU A 106 -15.43 7.20 -9.22
CA LEU A 106 -14.43 7.73 -10.15
C LEU A 106 -14.62 9.23 -10.42
N LYS A 107 -15.87 9.72 -10.35
CA LYS A 107 -16.18 11.14 -10.51
C LYS A 107 -15.47 12.04 -9.50
N GLU A 108 -15.29 11.58 -8.27
CA GLU A 108 -14.57 12.33 -7.25
C GLU A 108 -13.08 12.44 -7.59
N VAL A 109 -12.51 11.39 -8.17
CA VAL A 109 -11.12 11.35 -8.65
C VAL A 109 -10.94 12.27 -9.86
N GLU A 110 -11.86 12.24 -10.83
CA GLU A 110 -11.86 13.17 -11.97
C GLU A 110 -11.89 14.63 -11.49
N ASN A 111 -12.78 14.94 -10.54
CA ASN A 111 -12.90 16.29 -10.00
C ASN A 111 -11.61 16.74 -9.29
N PHE A 112 -10.95 15.82 -8.56
CA PHE A 112 -9.66 16.10 -7.94
C PHE A 112 -8.59 16.48 -8.96
N PHE A 113 -8.43 15.72 -10.05
CA PHE A 113 -7.45 16.07 -11.09
C PHE A 113 -7.76 17.41 -11.77
N LYS A 114 -9.04 17.71 -12.01
CA LYS A 114 -9.45 19.03 -12.52
C LYS A 114 -9.03 20.17 -11.59
N THR A 115 -9.09 19.99 -10.28
CA THR A 115 -8.63 21.04 -9.35
C THR A 115 -7.12 21.27 -9.42
N LEU A 116 -6.33 20.25 -9.76
CA LEU A 116 -4.88 20.37 -9.90
C LEU A 116 -4.45 21.07 -11.20
N GLU A 117 -5.21 20.91 -12.28
CA GLU A 117 -4.94 21.59 -13.57
C GLU A 117 -5.24 23.09 -13.54
N ASN A 118 -6.06 23.54 -12.59
CA ASN A 118 -6.48 24.94 -12.44
C ASN A 118 -5.68 25.71 -11.36
N GLU A 119 -4.69 25.08 -10.72
CA GLU A 119 -3.73 25.69 -9.79
C GLU A 119 -2.41 26.02 -10.49
#